data_AF-A0AAD5K7X2-F1
#
_entry.id   AF-A0AAD5K7X2-F1
#
_cell.length_a   1.000
_cell.length_b   1.000
_cell.length_c   1.000
_cell.angle_alpha   90.00
_cell.angle_beta   90.00
_cell.angle_gamma   90.00
#
_symmetry.space_group_name_H-M   'P 1'
#
loop_
_entity.id
_entity.type
_entity.pdbx_description
1 polymer ?
#
loop_
_entity_poly.entity_id
_entity_poly.type
_entity_poly.pdbx_seq_one_letter_code
_entity_poly.pdbx_strand_id
1 'polypeptide(L)'
;MYRFGSMKLGFISSCPTIMTLAHTLGFKTSFSTPTTSVITKEMILEAIQDTSLDVLFVDMSDSSSKDLDHVVAEILDTTPDLLKCIVMHATLQQQQQQEMQQKQDDTPIQSSMTKNGIQVNVLERDSLVCAYYHDGSTRRDHIHEFSIQDIVNNGCNGSILAWHYLAEIGHKLGHVPKYGA
;
A
#
# COMPACT_ATOMS: atom_id res chain seq x y z
N MET A 1 -19.43 2.52 -13.75
CA MET A 1 -18.49 3.56 -13.31
C MET A 1 -17.39 2.87 -12.52
N TYR A 2 -16.13 2.97 -12.93
CA TYR A 2 -15.03 2.40 -12.15
C TYR A 2 -14.94 3.17 -10.83
N ARG A 3 -14.99 2.47 -9.68
CA ARG A 3 -14.95 3.09 -8.33
C ARG A 3 -13.73 3.99 -8.12
N PHE A 4 -12.67 3.74 -8.88
CA PHE A 4 -11.40 4.46 -8.81
C PHE A 4 -11.22 5.48 -9.96
N GLY A 5 -12.30 5.81 -10.67
CA GLY A 5 -12.28 6.80 -11.75
C GLY A 5 -11.44 6.38 -12.94
N SER A 6 -10.72 7.34 -13.53
CA SER A 6 -9.78 7.15 -14.65
C SER A 6 -8.34 6.90 -14.22
N MET A 7 -8.11 6.63 -12.93
CA MET A 7 -6.79 6.50 -12.35
C MET A 7 -6.01 5.33 -12.98
N LYS A 8 -4.75 5.60 -13.34
CA LYS A 8 -3.81 4.66 -13.95
C LYS A 8 -2.89 4.12 -12.86
N LEU A 9 -3.14 2.87 -12.49
CA LEU A 9 -2.47 2.18 -11.40
C LEU A 9 -1.40 1.23 -11.92
N GLY A 10 -0.16 1.44 -11.48
CA GLY A 10 0.98 0.55 -11.66
C GLY A 10 1.26 -0.29 -10.42
N PHE A 11 1.75 -1.50 -10.63
CA PHE A 11 2.21 -2.39 -9.56
C PHE A 11 3.51 -3.07 -9.99
N ILE A 12 4.51 -3.12 -9.11
CA ILE A 12 5.74 -3.89 -9.31
C ILE A 12 5.97 -4.80 -8.10
N SER A 13 6.21 -6.09 -8.36
CA SER A 13 6.42 -7.10 -7.32
C SER A 13 7.14 -8.34 -7.83
N SER A 14 7.94 -8.93 -6.95
CA SER A 14 8.53 -10.26 -7.09
C SER A 14 7.59 -11.38 -6.62
N CYS A 15 6.53 -11.06 -5.86
CA CYS A 15 5.61 -12.00 -5.24
C CYS A 15 4.43 -12.35 -6.17
N PRO A 16 4.30 -13.61 -6.64
CA PRO A 16 3.22 -14.01 -7.55
C PRO A 16 1.81 -13.83 -6.97
N THR A 17 1.66 -14.01 -5.65
CA THR A 17 0.37 -13.85 -4.96
C THR A 17 -0.09 -12.40 -5.01
N ILE A 18 0.82 -11.45 -4.75
CA ILE A 18 0.52 -10.02 -4.78
C ILE A 18 0.26 -9.55 -6.21
N MET A 19 1.01 -10.05 -7.19
CA MET A 19 0.73 -9.78 -8.62
C MET A 19 -0.67 -10.26 -9.03
N THR A 20 -1.07 -11.46 -8.60
CA THR A 20 -2.43 -11.99 -8.85
C THR A 20 -3.50 -11.11 -8.21
N LEU A 21 -3.26 -10.62 -7.00
CA LEU A 21 -4.15 -9.68 -6.31
C LEU A 21 -4.25 -8.36 -7.09
N ALA A 22 -3.14 -7.78 -7.53
CA ALA A 22 -3.12 -6.54 -8.32
C ALA A 22 -3.93 -6.70 -9.63
N HIS A 23 -3.76 -7.81 -10.35
CA HIS A 23 -4.57 -8.10 -11.53
C HIS A 23 -6.07 -8.19 -11.22
N THR A 24 -6.43 -8.87 -10.13
CA THR A 24 -7.83 -9.00 -9.68
C THR A 24 -8.44 -7.64 -9.30
N LEU A 25 -7.61 -6.72 -8.79
CA LEU A 25 -7.99 -5.34 -8.47
C LEU A 25 -8.07 -4.43 -9.71
N GLY A 26 -7.69 -4.92 -10.89
CA GLY A 26 -7.79 -4.19 -12.15
C GLY A 26 -6.59 -3.28 -12.45
N PHE A 27 -5.43 -3.56 -11.88
CA PHE A 27 -4.18 -2.89 -12.26
C PHE A 27 -3.86 -3.22 -13.72
N LYS A 28 -3.78 -2.18 -14.55
CA LYS A 28 -3.55 -2.34 -16.00
C LYS A 28 -2.09 -2.57 -16.34
N THR A 29 -1.20 -2.07 -15.49
CA THR A 29 0.25 -2.10 -15.66
C THR A 29 0.84 -2.80 -14.46
N SER A 30 1.38 -3.98 -14.70
CA SER A 30 1.96 -4.85 -13.68
C SER A 30 3.31 -5.34 -14.18
N PHE A 31 4.36 -5.00 -13.45
CA PHE A 31 5.73 -5.34 -13.80
C PHE A 31 6.14 -6.51 -12.91
N SER A 32 6.15 -7.71 -13.49
CA SER A 32 6.68 -8.88 -12.80
C SER A 32 8.20 -8.80 -12.86
N THR A 33 8.85 -8.81 -11.70
CA THR A 33 10.28 -9.09 -11.64
C THR A 33 10.49 -10.61 -11.68
N PRO A 34 11.66 -11.11 -12.11
CA PRO A 34 11.97 -12.53 -11.93
C PRO A 34 11.89 -12.87 -10.44
N THR A 35 11.30 -14.02 -10.10
CA THR A 35 10.85 -14.45 -8.76
C THR A 35 11.93 -14.49 -7.66
N THR A 36 13.19 -14.20 -8.00
CA THR A 36 14.35 -14.21 -7.09
C THR A 36 15.11 -12.88 -7.08
N SER A 37 14.60 -11.83 -7.72
CA SER A 37 15.30 -10.55 -7.88
C SER A 37 14.80 -9.56 -6.84
N VAL A 38 15.73 -8.97 -6.09
CA VAL A 38 15.46 -7.75 -5.34
C VAL A 38 15.00 -6.69 -6.34
N ILE A 39 13.89 -6.00 -6.04
CA ILE A 39 13.43 -4.90 -6.87
C ILE A 39 14.46 -3.77 -6.79
N THR A 40 15.08 -3.45 -7.91
CA THR A 40 16.07 -2.37 -7.98
C THR A 40 15.41 -1.06 -8.43
N LYS A 41 16.13 0.05 -8.20
CA LYS A 41 15.73 1.37 -8.69
C LYS A 41 15.51 1.38 -10.20
N GLU A 42 16.39 0.74 -10.96
CA GLU A 42 16.34 0.72 -12.42
C GLU A 42 15.04 0.09 -12.91
N MET A 43 14.60 -1.00 -12.26
CA MET A 43 13.32 -1.65 -12.58
C MET A 43 12.13 -0.73 -12.32
N ILE A 44 12.18 0.04 -11.23
CA ILE A 44 11.12 1.00 -10.90
C ILE A 44 11.12 2.16 -11.91
N LEU A 45 12.30 2.67 -12.28
CA LEU A 45 12.41 3.74 -13.27
C LEU A 45 11.95 3.30 -14.67
N GLU A 46 12.29 2.08 -15.09
CA GLU A 46 11.80 1.48 -16.34
C GLU A 46 10.26 1.39 -16.34
N ALA A 47 9.68 0.89 -15.24
CA ALA A 47 8.23 0.82 -15.07
C ALA A 47 7.54 2.20 -15.20
N ILE A 48 8.19 3.25 -14.69
CA ILE A 48 7.66 4.62 -14.78
C ILE A 48 7.82 5.21 -16.18
N GLN A 49 8.93 4.97 -16.86
CA GLN A 49 9.19 5.53 -18.19
C GLN A 49 8.23 4.99 -19.26
N ASP A 50 7.84 3.72 -19.15
CA ASP A 50 6.99 3.06 -20.14
C ASP A 50 5.51 3.42 -20.04
N THR A 51 5.10 4.09 -18.95
CA THR A 51 3.67 4.24 -18.65
C THR A 51 3.32 5.58 -18.02
N SER A 52 2.26 6.21 -18.50
CA SER A 52 1.66 7.35 -17.79
C SER A 52 0.90 6.80 -16.58
N LEU A 53 1.51 6.78 -15.39
CA LEU A 53 0.86 6.32 -14.16
C LEU A 53 0.48 7.51 -13.29
N ASP A 54 -0.64 7.38 -12.57
CA ASP A 54 -1.00 8.30 -11.49
C ASP A 54 -0.49 7.79 -10.14
N VAL A 55 -0.43 6.45 -9.99
CA VAL A 55 0.06 5.77 -8.78
C VAL A 55 0.87 4.54 -9.16
N LEU A 56 2.05 4.38 -8.55
CA LEU A 56 2.85 3.17 -8.62
C LEU A 56 2.97 2.53 -7.24
N PHE A 57 2.56 1.29 -7.13
CA PHE A 57 2.75 0.47 -5.94
C PHE A 57 4.00 -0.39 -6.11
N VAL A 58 4.90 -0.34 -5.13
CA VAL A 58 6.16 -1.07 -5.14
C VAL A 58 6.16 -2.05 -3.97
N ASP A 59 6.14 -3.35 -4.29
CA ASP A 59 6.21 -4.41 -3.30
C ASP A 59 7.65 -4.63 -2.84
N MET A 60 7.95 -4.16 -1.64
CA MET A 60 9.30 -4.24 -1.07
C MET A 60 9.45 -5.40 -0.08
N SER A 61 8.56 -6.39 -0.11
CA SER A 61 8.55 -7.51 0.85
C SER A 61 9.85 -8.33 0.88
N ASP A 62 10.56 -8.42 -0.26
CA ASP A 62 11.83 -9.17 -0.39
C ASP A 62 13.08 -8.28 -0.22
N SER A 63 12.91 -6.99 0.05
CA SER A 63 14.04 -6.05 0.18
C SER A 63 14.62 -6.05 1.59
N SER A 64 15.94 -5.97 1.70
CA SER A 64 16.57 -5.69 2.99
C SER A 64 16.25 -4.26 3.40
N SER A 65 15.85 -4.03 4.66
CA SER A 65 15.31 -2.75 5.13
C SER A 65 16.24 -1.56 4.93
N LYS A 66 17.56 -1.79 4.81
CA LYS A 66 18.57 -0.74 4.70
C LYS A 66 18.61 -0.03 3.35
N ASP A 67 18.16 -0.69 2.28
CA ASP A 67 18.15 -0.10 0.94
C ASP A 67 16.84 0.64 0.63
N LEU A 68 15.79 0.42 1.44
CA LEU A 68 14.47 1.00 1.20
C LEU A 68 14.50 2.53 1.25
N ASP A 69 15.13 3.12 2.26
CA ASP A 69 15.23 4.58 2.40
C ASP A 69 15.90 5.23 1.20
N HIS A 70 17.00 4.66 0.71
CA HIS A 70 17.74 5.19 -0.43
C HIS A 70 16.95 5.06 -1.73
N VAL A 71 16.38 3.88 -1.98
CA VAL A 71 15.57 3.63 -3.18
C VAL A 71 14.34 4.54 -3.20
N VAL A 72 13.64 4.68 -2.07
CA VAL A 72 12.47 5.54 -1.93
C VAL A 72 12.84 7.01 -2.14
N ALA A 73 13.89 7.51 -1.48
CA ALA A 73 14.32 8.90 -1.60
C ALA A 73 14.67 9.26 -3.05
N GLU A 74 15.47 8.44 -3.73
CA GLU A 74 15.89 8.72 -5.10
C GLU A 74 14.74 8.67 -6.12
N ILE A 75 13.78 7.77 -5.93
CA ILE A 75 12.63 7.63 -6.84
C ILE A 75 11.66 8.81 -6.69
N LEU A 76 11.50 9.32 -5.46
CA LEU A 76 10.64 10.46 -5.19
C LEU A 76 11.11 11.71 -5.93
N ASP A 77 12.41 12.00 -5.89
CA ASP A 77 13.00 13.17 -6.55
C ASP A 77 12.89 13.12 -8.08
N THR A 78 12.90 11.92 -8.65
CA THR A 78 12.95 11.75 -10.11
C THR A 78 11.58 11.97 -10.78
N THR A 79 10.47 11.75 -10.06
CA THR A 79 9.13 11.67 -10.67
C THR A 79 8.05 12.36 -9.82
N PRO A 80 8.16 13.68 -9.55
CA PRO A 80 7.37 14.36 -8.51
C PRO A 80 5.84 14.27 -8.68
N ASP A 81 5.36 14.10 -9.92
CA ASP A 81 3.92 14.02 -10.23
C ASP A 81 3.31 12.62 -10.01
N LEU A 82 4.16 11.60 -9.78
CA LEU A 82 3.72 10.22 -9.55
C LEU A 82 3.63 9.93 -8.06
N LEU A 83 2.44 9.50 -7.59
CA LEU A 83 2.31 8.98 -6.24
C LEU A 83 2.93 7.58 -6.15
N LYS A 84 3.89 7.38 -5.24
CA LYS A 84 4.44 6.05 -4.97
C LYS A 84 3.93 5.53 -3.64
N CYS A 85 3.50 4.28 -3.66
CA CYS A 85 3.00 3.56 -2.51
C CYS A 85 3.93 2.37 -2.26
N ILE A 86 4.65 2.36 -1.14
CA ILE A 86 5.39 1.17 -0.74
C ILE A 86 4.41 0.18 -0.13
N VAL A 87 4.46 -1.07 -0.60
CA VAL A 87 3.61 -2.17 -0.17
C VAL A 87 4.49 -3.26 0.39
N MET A 88 4.15 -3.80 1.55
CA MET A 88 4.93 -4.87 2.17
C MET A 88 3.98 -5.82 2.88
N HIS A 89 4.29 -7.13 2.88
CA HIS A 89 3.50 -8.09 3.64
C HIS A 89 3.65 -7.84 5.13
N ALA A 90 2.53 -7.74 5.86
CA ALA A 90 2.59 -7.71 7.31
C ALA A 90 3.00 -9.11 7.80
N THR A 91 4.18 -9.25 8.41
CA THR A 91 4.52 -10.47 9.15
C THR A 91 3.74 -10.49 10.45
N LEU A 92 2.84 -11.46 10.58
CA LEU A 92 1.93 -11.65 11.71
C LEU A 92 2.70 -12.06 12.98
N GLN A 93 3.36 -11.13 13.66
CA GLN A 93 3.85 -11.34 15.03
C GLN A 93 3.08 -10.52 16.08
N GLN A 94 2.14 -9.65 15.68
CA GLN A 94 1.38 -8.82 16.63
C GLN A 94 -0.08 -9.27 16.90
N GLN A 95 -0.56 -10.35 16.28
CA GLN A 95 -1.97 -10.76 16.43
C GLN A 95 -2.37 -11.28 17.80
N GLN A 96 -1.43 -11.64 18.68
CA GLN A 96 -1.79 -12.07 20.04
C GLN A 96 -2.35 -10.93 20.92
N GLN A 97 -2.18 -9.66 20.55
CA GLN A 97 -2.77 -8.55 21.31
C GLN A 97 -4.16 -8.13 20.81
N GLN A 98 -4.55 -8.39 19.56
CA GLN A 98 -5.90 -8.10 19.07
C GLN A 98 -6.91 -9.23 19.34
N GLU A 99 -6.47 -10.49 19.38
CA GLU A 99 -7.36 -11.61 19.74
C GLU A 99 -7.82 -11.57 21.22
N MET A 100 -7.09 -10.88 22.11
CA MET A 100 -7.53 -10.66 23.50
C MET A 100 -8.67 -9.63 23.66
N GLN A 101 -9.15 -9.02 22.58
CA GLN A 101 -10.31 -8.11 22.59
C GLN A 101 -11.55 -8.68 21.88
N GLN A 102 -11.68 -10.00 21.77
CA GLN A 102 -12.99 -10.65 21.55
C GLN A 102 -13.86 -10.61 22.82
N LYS A 103 -14.12 -9.41 23.34
CA LYS A 103 -15.33 -9.13 24.11
C LYS A 103 -16.22 -8.32 23.18
N GLN A 104 -17.20 -9.00 22.59
CA GLN A 104 -18.27 -8.39 21.81
C GLN A 104 -19.02 -7.40 22.71
N ASP A 105 -18.76 -6.11 22.56
CA ASP A 105 -19.32 -5.06 23.41
C ASP A 105 -19.72 -3.90 22.50
N ASP A 106 -21.00 -3.86 22.07
CA ASP A 106 -21.76 -2.74 21.47
C ASP A 106 -21.10 -1.77 20.47
N THR A 107 -19.91 -2.06 19.96
CA THR A 107 -19.17 -1.14 19.11
C THR A 107 -19.81 -1.12 17.72
N PRO A 108 -20.16 0.06 17.20
CA PRO A 108 -20.71 0.16 15.86
C PRO A 108 -19.71 -0.35 14.83
N ILE A 109 -20.21 -1.15 13.89
CA ILE A 109 -19.45 -1.69 12.76
C ILE A 109 -18.82 -0.51 12.01
N GLN A 110 -17.49 -0.52 11.89
CA GLN A 110 -16.77 0.54 11.21
C GLN A 110 -16.99 0.44 9.70
N SER A 111 -17.14 1.58 9.03
CA SER A 111 -17.33 1.64 7.57
C SER A 111 -16.16 1.01 6.82
N SER A 112 -14.96 1.09 7.41
CA SER A 112 -13.75 0.42 6.94
C SER A 112 -13.91 -1.10 6.80
N MET A 113 -14.87 -1.74 7.48
CA MET A 113 -15.11 -3.20 7.44
C MET A 113 -16.25 -3.60 6.51
N THR A 114 -16.87 -2.65 5.79
CA THR A 114 -18.03 -2.90 4.95
C THR A 114 -17.73 -2.65 3.47
N LYS A 115 -18.26 -3.49 2.59
CA LYS A 115 -18.26 -3.30 1.14
C LYS A 115 -19.71 -3.23 0.66
N ASN A 116 -20.11 -2.07 0.13
CA ASN A 116 -21.47 -1.83 -0.35
C ASN A 116 -22.55 -2.13 0.71
N GLY A 117 -22.29 -1.74 1.97
CA GLY A 117 -23.20 -1.98 3.10
C GLY A 117 -23.17 -3.41 3.66
N ILE A 118 -22.37 -4.31 3.08
CA ILE A 118 -22.21 -5.69 3.56
C ILE A 118 -20.89 -5.78 4.32
N GLN A 119 -20.93 -6.28 5.56
CA GLN A 119 -19.71 -6.56 6.32
C GLN A 119 -18.90 -7.65 5.60
N VAL A 120 -17.60 -7.41 5.43
CA VAL A 120 -16.70 -8.38 4.82
C VAL A 120 -15.72 -8.90 5.86
N ASN A 121 -15.62 -10.22 5.95
CA ASN A 121 -14.56 -10.86 6.72
C ASN A 121 -13.33 -10.94 5.83
N VAL A 122 -12.32 -10.12 6.13
CA VAL A 122 -11.04 -10.20 5.45
C VAL A 122 -10.13 -11.14 6.22
N LEU A 123 -9.56 -12.09 5.49
CA LEU A 123 -8.55 -12.97 6.06
C LEU A 123 -7.33 -12.11 6.38
N GLU A 124 -7.02 -11.96 7.66
CA GLU A 124 -5.95 -11.08 8.12
C GLU A 124 -4.57 -11.47 7.61
N ARG A 125 -4.42 -12.71 7.15
CA ARG A 125 -3.20 -13.24 6.50
C ARG A 125 -2.77 -12.50 5.25
N ASP A 126 -3.68 -11.74 4.62
CA ASP A 126 -3.43 -11.03 3.37
C ASP A 126 -3.27 -9.51 3.60
N SER A 127 -2.87 -9.10 4.80
CA SER A 127 -2.70 -7.70 5.17
C SER A 127 -1.41 -7.11 4.59
N LEU A 128 -1.56 -5.97 3.93
CA LEU A 128 -0.44 -5.21 3.37
C LEU A 128 -0.24 -3.93 4.17
N VAL A 129 1.00 -3.66 4.53
CA VAL A 129 1.40 -2.35 5.05
C VAL A 129 1.57 -1.44 3.85
N CYS A 130 0.90 -0.29 3.87
CA CYS A 130 1.10 0.75 2.87
C CYS A 130 1.52 2.05 3.54
N ALA A 131 2.62 2.63 3.06
CA ALA A 131 3.18 3.83 3.63
C ALA A 131 3.54 4.85 2.54
N TYR A 132 3.30 6.12 2.86
CA TYR A 132 3.70 7.25 2.05
C TYR A 132 4.92 7.90 2.70
N TYR A 133 6.02 7.93 1.97
CA TYR A 133 7.16 8.74 2.37
C TYR A 133 7.07 10.09 1.66
N HIS A 134 6.96 11.14 2.47
CA HIS A 134 7.05 12.52 2.00
C HIS A 134 8.14 13.21 2.81
N ASP A 135 9.24 13.53 2.15
CA ASP A 135 10.34 14.21 2.83
C ASP A 135 9.87 15.58 3.37
N GLY A 136 10.26 15.88 4.61
CA GLY A 136 9.81 17.08 5.33
C GLY A 136 8.35 17.14 5.80
N SER A 137 7.47 16.24 5.34
CA SER A 137 6.04 16.22 5.72
C SER A 137 5.63 14.97 6.51
N THR A 138 6.35 13.86 6.36
CA THR A 138 6.15 12.67 7.19
C THR A 138 6.65 12.97 8.61
N ARG A 139 5.75 12.91 9.59
CA ARG A 139 6.09 13.04 11.01
C ARG A 139 6.93 11.84 11.46
N ARG A 140 8.11 12.10 12.06
CA ARG A 140 9.11 11.08 12.45
C ARG A 140 9.58 11.20 13.90
N ASP A 141 8.73 11.70 14.80
CA ASP A 141 9.11 12.12 16.16
C ASP A 141 10.05 11.16 16.91
N HIS A 142 9.90 9.84 16.70
CA HIS A 142 10.73 8.80 17.33
C HIS A 142 11.29 7.77 16.33
N ILE A 143 11.18 8.01 15.02
CA ILE A 143 11.53 7.05 13.97
C ILE A 143 12.73 7.57 13.18
N HIS A 144 13.83 6.82 13.22
CA HIS A 144 15.07 7.20 12.54
C HIS A 144 15.25 6.53 11.17
N GLU A 145 14.54 5.43 10.91
CA GLU A 145 14.63 4.64 9.68
C GLU A 145 13.22 4.34 9.16
N PHE A 146 13.02 4.32 7.84
CA PHE A 146 11.73 3.89 7.28
C PHE A 146 11.69 2.37 7.19
N SER A 147 11.60 1.70 8.34
CA SER A 147 11.62 0.23 8.42
C SER A 147 10.21 -0.36 8.49
N ILE A 148 10.04 -1.60 8.00
CA ILE A 148 8.79 -2.37 8.13
C ILE A 148 8.36 -2.43 9.59
N GLN A 149 9.31 -2.77 10.45
CA GLN A 149 9.04 -3.01 11.86
C GLN A 149 8.54 -1.74 12.54
N ASP A 150 9.09 -0.58 12.17
CA ASP A 150 8.64 0.70 12.69
C ASP A 150 7.28 1.11 12.16
N ILE A 151 7.00 0.88 10.87
CA ILE A 151 5.68 1.18 10.31
C ILE A 151 4.61 0.31 10.99
N VAL A 152 4.89 -0.99 11.17
CA VAL A 152 3.99 -1.93 11.85
C VAL A 152 3.80 -1.55 13.31
N ASN A 153 4.88 -1.28 14.04
CA ASN A 153 4.83 -1.02 15.49
C ASN A 153 4.30 0.38 15.85
N ASN A 154 4.60 1.37 15.03
CA ASN A 154 4.45 2.79 15.40
C ASN A 154 3.62 3.61 14.39
N GLY A 155 3.44 3.11 13.16
CA GLY A 155 2.83 3.88 12.06
C GLY A 155 1.37 3.53 11.74
N CYS A 156 0.91 2.32 12.07
CA CYS A 156 -0.39 1.83 11.62
C CYS A 156 -1.56 2.29 12.50
N ASN A 157 -2.46 3.12 11.94
CA ASN A 157 -3.79 3.40 12.51
C ASN A 157 -4.76 2.24 12.24
N GLY A 158 -4.41 1.03 12.66
CA GLY A 158 -5.17 -0.18 12.39
C GLY A 158 -5.16 -0.59 10.92
N SER A 159 -6.11 -1.45 10.53
CA SER A 159 -6.25 -1.97 9.17
C SER A 159 -7.45 -1.34 8.43
N ILE A 160 -7.30 -1.16 7.12
CA ILE A 160 -8.38 -0.69 6.23
C ILE A 160 -8.45 -1.60 5.02
N LEU A 161 -9.65 -1.85 4.50
CA LEU A 161 -9.80 -2.58 3.24
C LEU A 161 -9.06 -1.85 2.13
N ALA A 162 -8.25 -2.58 1.35
CA ALA A 162 -7.62 -2.07 0.13
C ALA A 162 -8.64 -1.38 -0.80
N TRP A 163 -9.87 -1.88 -0.82
CA TRP A 163 -11.02 -1.31 -1.52
C TRP A 163 -11.35 0.15 -1.12
N HIS A 164 -11.23 0.50 0.15
CA HIS A 164 -11.44 1.86 0.65
C HIS A 164 -10.20 2.72 0.52
N TYR A 165 -9.03 2.12 0.80
CA TYR A 165 -7.74 2.78 0.65
C TYR A 165 -7.50 3.32 -0.77
N LEU A 166 -7.77 2.51 -1.80
CA LEU A 166 -7.65 2.94 -3.20
C LEU A 166 -8.62 4.08 -3.56
N ALA A 167 -9.81 4.13 -2.94
CA ALA A 167 -10.74 5.23 -3.13
C ALA A 167 -10.24 6.51 -2.47
N GLU A 168 -9.58 6.41 -1.31
CA GLU A 168 -8.94 7.54 -0.64
C GLU A 168 -7.80 8.13 -1.47
N ILE A 169 -6.95 7.27 -2.06
CA ILE A 169 -5.92 7.70 -3.01
C ILE A 169 -6.55 8.44 -4.19
N GLY A 170 -7.56 7.84 -4.83
CA GLY A 170 -8.23 8.46 -5.96
C GLY A 170 -8.84 9.83 -5.59
N HIS A 171 -9.34 9.98 -4.37
CA HIS A 171 -9.86 11.27 -3.89
C HIS A 171 -8.75 12.30 -3.71
N LYS A 172 -7.63 11.92 -3.07
CA LYS A 172 -6.45 12.78 -2.89
C LYS A 172 -5.90 13.30 -4.23
N LEU A 173 -5.98 12.48 -5.26
CA LEU A 173 -5.56 12.83 -6.63
C LEU A 173 -6.65 13.49 -7.47
N GLY A 174 -7.86 13.70 -6.93
CA GLY A 174 -8.95 14.36 -7.64
C GLY A 174 -9.65 13.51 -8.70
N HIS A 175 -9.38 12.20 -8.77
CA HIS A 175 -10.03 11.28 -9.70
C HIS A 175 -11.44 10.85 -9.27
N VAL A 176 -11.74 10.89 -7.97
CA VAL A 176 -13.04 10.50 -7.42
C VAL A 176 -13.49 11.45 -6.30
N PRO A 177 -14.80 11.62 -6.09
CA PRO A 177 -15.31 12.35 -4.93
C PRO A 177 -14.92 11.64 -3.62
N LYS A 178 -14.86 12.40 -2.52
CA LYS A 178 -14.58 11.85 -1.20
C LYS A 178 -15.63 10.80 -0.84
N TYR A 179 -15.19 9.65 -0.34
CA TYR A 179 -16.12 8.64 0.15
C TYR A 179 -16.93 9.20 1.33
N GLY A 180 -18.26 9.20 1.20
CA GLY A 180 -19.20 9.68 2.22
C GLY A 180 -19.50 11.18 2.21
N ALA A 181 -19.02 11.93 1.20
CA ALA A 181 -19.46 13.31 0.94
C ALA A 181 -20.65 13.36 -0.02
#